data_AF-A0A2V6KNT9-F1
#
_entry.id   AF-A0A2V6KNT9-F1
#
_cell.length_a   1.000
_cell.length_b   1.000
_cell.length_c   1.000
_cell.angle_alpha   90.00
_cell.angle_beta   90.00
_cell.angle_gamma   90.00
#
_symmetry.space_group_name_H-M   'P 1'
#
loop_
_entity.id
_entity.type
_entity.pdbx_description
1 polymer ?
#
loop_
_entity_poly.entity_id
_entity_poly.type
_entity_poly.pdbx_seq_one_letter_code
_entity_poly.pdbx_strand_id
1 'polypeptide(L)' 'MDPYAKPKERQVGARRPKITHLPSSAERRTRKERQAEKHAVAAERRAIKKAARRHLKQQLLEELGRA' A
#
# COMPACT_ATOMS: atom_id res chain seq x y z
N MET A 1 -2.89 -13.89 24.33
CA MET A 1 -4.24 -14.49 24.36
C MET A 1 -5.13 -13.52 25.10
N ASP A 2 -6.21 -13.06 24.50
CA ASP A 2 -7.13 -12.10 25.11
C ASP A 2 -7.94 -12.83 26.21
N PRO A 3 -7.78 -12.46 27.50
CA PRO A 3 -8.40 -13.17 28.62
C PRO A 3 -9.92 -12.98 28.70
N TYR A 4 -10.50 -12.06 27.93
CA TYR A 4 -11.94 -11.78 27.91
C TYR A 4 -12.64 -12.29 26.64
N ALA A 5 -11.90 -12.84 25.68
CA ALA A 5 -12.48 -13.38 24.45
C ALA A 5 -13.10 -14.77 24.71
N LYS A 6 -14.37 -14.98 24.32
CA LYS A 6 -15.00 -16.29 24.50
C LYS A 6 -14.29 -17.34 23.62
N PRO A 7 -14.12 -18.59 24.09
CA PRO A 7 -13.35 -19.62 23.37
C PRO A 7 -13.81 -19.95 21.94
N LYS A 8 -15.04 -19.60 21.56
CA LYS A 8 -15.64 -19.86 20.23
C LYS A 8 -16.02 -18.57 19.48
N GLU A 9 -15.62 -17.41 20.00
CA GLU A 9 -15.95 -16.12 19.41
C GLU A 9 -14.92 -15.76 18.33
N ARG A 10 -15.28 -16.04 17.07
CA ARG A 10 -14.59 -15.41 15.95
C ARG A 10 -15.00 -13.95 15.93
N GLN A 11 -14.04 -13.04 16.14
CA GLN A 11 -14.20 -11.57 16.02
C GLN A 11 -14.85 -11.13 14.70
N VAL A 12 -14.87 -12.01 13.70
CA VAL A 12 -15.48 -11.78 12.40
C VAL A 12 -16.29 -13.02 12.02
N GLY A 13 -17.61 -12.95 12.22
CA GLY A 13 -18.51 -14.06 11.89
C GLY A 13 -18.49 -14.40 10.40
N ALA A 14 -18.80 -15.66 10.06
CA ALA A 14 -18.90 -16.14 8.67
C ALA A 14 -19.89 -15.32 7.80
N ARG A 15 -20.81 -14.60 8.46
CA ARG A 15 -21.83 -13.74 7.83
C ARG A 15 -21.39 -12.30 7.58
N ARG A 16 -20.11 -11.95 7.76
CA ARG A 16 -19.66 -10.58 7.48
C ARG A 16 -19.87 -10.25 6.00
N PRO A 17 -20.62 -9.18 5.67
CA PRO A 17 -20.78 -8.76 4.28
C PRO A 17 -19.43 -8.34 3.71
N LYS A 18 -19.04 -8.94 2.58
CA LYS A 18 -17.89 -8.51 1.79
C LYS A 18 -18.35 -7.39 0.88
N ILE A 19 -18.11 -6.15 1.29
CA ILE A 19 -18.43 -4.98 0.46
C ILE A 19 -17.37 -4.88 -0.63
N THR A 20 -17.79 -5.01 -1.89
CA THR A 20 -16.96 -4.78 -3.07
C THR A 20 -17.57 -3.64 -3.87
N HIS A 21 -16.78 -2.61 -4.20
CA HIS A 21 -17.25 -1.46 -4.98
C HIS A 21 -17.40 -1.75 -6.48
N LEU A 22 -16.78 -2.83 -6.96
CA LEU A 22 -16.95 -3.33 -8.33
C LEU A 22 -17.60 -4.71 -8.32
N PRO A 23 -18.39 -5.04 -9.36
CA PRO A 23 -18.87 -6.41 -9.55
C PRO A 23 -17.67 -7.33 -9.87
N SER A 24 -17.71 -8.57 -9.39
CA SER A 24 -16.64 -9.55 -9.60
C SER A 24 -16.36 -9.82 -11.09
N SER A 25 -17.36 -9.70 -11.95
CA SER A 25 -17.24 -9.84 -13.40
C SER A 25 -16.42 -8.73 -14.07
N ALA A 26 -16.34 -7.55 -13.46
CA ALA A 26 -15.50 -6.46 -13.94
C ALA A 26 -14.02 -6.67 -13.57
N GLU A 27 -13.72 -7.50 -12.58
CA GLU A 27 -12.36 -7.78 -12.15
C GLU A 27 -11.81 -9.04 -12.82
N ARG A 28 -11.17 -8.84 -13.97
CA ARG A 28 -10.56 -9.93 -14.76
C ARG A 28 -9.25 -10.47 -14.19
N ARG A 29 -8.64 -9.73 -13.24
CA ARG A 29 -7.31 -10.00 -12.72
C ARG A 29 -7.33 -11.03 -11.59
N THR A 30 -6.36 -11.94 -11.62
CA THR A 30 -6.14 -12.84 -10.49
C THR A 30 -5.64 -12.08 -9.26
N ARG A 31 -5.77 -12.68 -8.07
CA ARG A 31 -5.20 -12.11 -6.83
C ARG A 31 -3.70 -11.83 -6.95
N LYS A 32 -2.95 -12.71 -7.64
CA LYS A 32 -1.50 -12.60 -7.84
C LYS A 32 -1.17 -11.39 -8.71
N GLU A 33 -1.87 -11.20 -9.82
CA GLU A 33 -1.71 -10.04 -10.71
C GLU A 33 -1.95 -8.71 -9.97
N ARG A 34 -3.02 -8.62 -9.17
CA ARG A 34 -3.30 -7.41 -8.39
C ARG A 34 -2.20 -7.08 -7.39
N GLN A 35 -1.63 -8.10 -6.75
CA GLN A 35 -0.51 -7.89 -5.83
C GLN A 35 0.73 -7.43 -6.60
N ALA A 36 1.05 -8.06 -7.73
CA ALA A 36 2.18 -7.67 -8.58
C ALA A 36 2.07 -6.21 -9.04
N GLU A 37 0.90 -5.82 -9.57
CA GLU A 37 0.65 -4.43 -9.98
C GLU A 37 0.74 -3.45 -8.81
N LYS A 38 0.17 -3.80 -7.65
CA LYS A 38 0.27 -2.97 -6.45
C LYS A 38 1.74 -2.78 -6.02
N HIS A 39 2.56 -3.82 -6.12
CA HIS A 39 3.99 -3.74 -5.83
C HIS A 39 4.73 -2.89 -6.86
N ALA A 40 4.41 -3.00 -8.15
CA ALA A 40 4.99 -2.18 -9.21
C ALA A 40 4.71 -0.69 -8.97
N VAL A 41 3.44 -0.32 -8.74
CA VAL A 41 3.05 1.08 -8.45
C VAL A 41 3.75 1.61 -7.19
N ALA A 42 3.87 0.79 -6.15
CA ALA A 42 4.59 1.19 -4.93
C ALA A 42 6.08 1.42 -5.19
N ALA A 43 6.71 0.58 -6.03
CA ALA A 43 8.11 0.72 -6.41
C ALA A 43 8.35 1.99 -7.24
N GLU A 44 7.48 2.28 -8.20
CA GLU A 44 7.51 3.51 -9.00
C GLU A 44 7.41 4.75 -8.12
N ARG A 45 6.41 4.80 -7.24
CA ARG A 45 6.25 5.91 -6.28
C ARG A 45 7.49 6.10 -5.41
N ARG A 46 8.11 4.99 -4.96
CA ARG A 46 9.35 5.03 -4.17
C ARG A 46 10.52 5.57 -5.00
N ALA A 47 10.62 5.19 -6.27
CA ALA A 47 11.66 5.69 -7.17
C ALA A 47 11.54 7.19 -7.39
N ILE A 48 10.32 7.69 -7.68
CA ILE A 48 10.03 9.13 -7.85
C ILE A 48 10.42 9.91 -6.59
N LYS A 49 9.95 9.46 -5.42
CA LYS A 49 10.28 10.11 -4.14
C LYS A 49 11.79 10.13 -3.87
N LYS A 50 12.49 9.05 -4.20
CA LYS A 50 13.94 8.95 -4.03
C LYS A 50 14.69 9.91 -4.96
N ALA A 51 14.25 10.03 -6.22
CA ALA A 51 14.80 10.97 -7.18
C ALA A 51 14.59 12.42 -6.71
N ALA A 52 13.36 12.78 -6.34
CA ALA A 52 13.02 14.11 -5.82
C ALA A 52 13.84 14.47 -4.57
N ARG A 53 14.01 13.53 -3.63
CA ARG A 53 14.84 13.74 -2.44
C ARG A 53 16.31 14.00 -2.79
N ARG A 54 16.86 13.25 -3.75
CA ARG A 54 18.25 13.42 -4.19
C ARG A 54 18.46 14.77 -4.85
N HIS A 55 17.54 15.15 -5.74
CA HIS A 55 17.55 16.46 -6.40
C HIS A 55 17.49 17.60 -5.38
N LEU A 56 16.54 17.55 -4.45
CA LEU A 56 16.42 18.55 -3.39
C LEU A 56 17.70 18.66 -2.56
N LYS A 57 18.32 17.52 -2.21
CA LYS A 57 19.59 17.52 -1.47
C LYS A 57 20.71 18.22 -2.25
N GLN A 58 20.80 18.00 -3.57
CA GLN A 58 21.79 18.65 -4.42
C GLN A 58 21.57 20.17 -4.45
N GLN A 59 20.32 20.61 -4.62
CA GLN A 59 19.96 22.03 -4.59
C GLN A 59 20.37 22.70 -3.27
N LEU A 60 20.07 22.07 -2.14
CA LEU A 60 20.44 22.59 -0.81
C LEU A 60 21.96 22.68 -0.62
N LEU A 61 22.72 21.70 -1.11
CA LEU A 61 24.18 21.74 -1.04
C LEU A 61 24.77 22.82 -1.94
N GLU A 62 24.19 23.05 -3.12
CA GLU A 62 24.58 24.14 -4.01
C GLU A 62 24.29 25.51 -3.39
N GLU A 63 23.12 25.68 -2.76
CA GLU A 63 22.76 26.90 -2.02
C GLU A 63 23.72 27.17 -0.86
N LEU A 64 24.07 26.15 -0.07
CA LEU A 64 25.01 26.28 1.04
C LEU A 64 26.45 26.59 0.59
N GLY A 65 26.88 26.07 -0.56
CA GLY A 65 28.22 26.34 -1.11
C GLY A 65 28.34 27.69 -1.84
N ARG A 66 27.20 28.33 -2.13
CA ARG A 66 27.14 29.71 -2.67
C ARG A 66 27.10 30.79 -1.58
N ALA A 67 26.92 30.40 -0.32
CA ALA A 67 27.00 31.28 0.86
C ALA A 67 28.44 31.37 1.38
#